data_AF-A0A5B8XUA1-F1
#
_entry.id   AF-A0A5B8XUA1-F1
#
_cell.length_a   1.000
_cell.length_b   1.000
_cell.length_c   1.000
_cell.angle_alpha   90.00
_cell.angle_beta   90.00
_cell.angle_gamma   90.00
#
_symmetry.space_group_name_H-M   'P 1'
#
loop_
_entity.id
_entity.type
_entity.pdbx_description
1 polymer ?
#
loop_
_entity_poly.entity_id
_entity_poly.type
_entity_poly.pdbx_seq_one_letter_code
_entity_poly.pdbx_strand_id
1 'polypeptide(L)'
;MAWIHHLSLHFPIALSFVLAAFGIYTLKRDEDSLWTALVWGSRFAFLTTSIAAISGLLAARELWTEDGPYVLIHHRNLGLLVWACAGAAFAGLEWGRYEGEKKAMKFGALAWIAVSVAVLGAGHWGGWGIHHDVLPWDVEDPGVRIERRG
;
A
#
# COMPACT_ATOMS: atom_id res chain seq x y z
N MET A 1 -0.16 9.43 20.69
CA MET A 1 -0.72 8.36 19.85
C MET A 1 -0.60 8.64 18.34
N ALA A 2 -0.87 9.85 17.87
CA ALA A 2 -0.77 10.21 16.44
C ALA A 2 0.58 9.87 15.80
N TRP A 3 1.71 10.09 16.49
CA TRP A 3 3.05 9.79 15.95
C TRP A 3 3.30 8.30 15.69
N ILE A 4 2.84 7.41 16.59
CA ILE A 4 2.96 5.95 16.43
C ILE A 4 2.07 5.48 15.27
N HIS A 5 0.87 6.04 15.15
CA HIS A 5 -0.04 5.78 14.02
C HIS A 5 0.56 6.25 12.68
N HIS A 6 1.21 7.41 12.67
CA HIS A 6 1.86 7.94 11.48
C HIS A 6 3.06 7.09 11.08
N LEU A 7 3.90 6.69 12.05
CA LEU A 7 5.04 5.80 11.80
C LEU A 7 4.58 4.44 11.26
N SER A 8 3.54 3.83 11.85
CA SER A 8 3.05 2.53 11.41
C SER A 8 2.36 2.55 10.04
N LEU A 9 1.80 3.69 9.61
CA LEU A 9 1.24 3.88 8.27
C LEU A 9 2.29 4.22 7.21
N HIS A 10 3.23 5.12 7.51
CA HIS A 10 4.18 5.63 6.51
C HIS A 10 5.38 4.71 6.32
N PHE A 11 5.71 3.92 7.34
CA PHE A 11 6.82 3.00 7.26
C PHE A 11 6.64 1.91 6.18
N PRO A 12 5.48 1.21 6.06
CA PRO A 12 5.21 0.30 4.95
C PRO A 12 5.29 0.99 3.57
N ILE A 13 4.85 2.26 3.49
CA ILE A 13 4.90 3.04 2.26
C ILE A 13 6.35 3.22 1.82
N ALA A 14 7.17 3.83 2.67
CA ALA A 14 8.58 4.07 2.38
C ALA A 14 9.32 2.77 2.08
N LEU A 15 9.05 1.70 2.84
CA LEU A 15 9.67 0.40 2.66
C LEU A 15 9.31 -0.22 1.30
N SER A 16 8.09 -0.05 0.79
CA SER A 16 7.72 -0.54 -0.54
C SER A 16 8.59 0.07 -1.64
N PHE A 17 8.86 1.38 -1.59
CA PHE A 17 9.71 2.07 -2.55
C PHE A 17 11.17 1.64 -2.44
N VAL A 18 11.66 1.46 -1.21
CA VAL A 18 13.00 0.94 -0.97
C VAL A 18 13.13 -0.46 -1.57
N LEU A 19 12.14 -1.33 -1.39
CA LEU A 19 12.15 -2.68 -1.96
C LEU A 19 12.00 -2.69 -3.49
N ALA A 20 11.22 -1.78 -4.07
CA ALA A 20 11.14 -1.62 -5.52
C ALA A 20 12.50 -1.22 -6.11
N ALA A 21 13.13 -0.18 -5.55
CA ALA A 21 14.45 0.28 -5.98
C ALA A 21 15.53 -0.80 -5.74
N PHE A 22 15.51 -1.43 -4.58
CA PHE A 22 16.43 -2.51 -4.23
C PHE A 22 16.21 -3.76 -5.09
N GLY A 23 14.98 -4.06 -5.48
CA GLY A 23 14.62 -5.11 -6.43
C GLY A 23 15.24 -4.87 -7.80
N ILE A 24 15.09 -3.66 -8.35
CA ILE A 24 15.75 -3.25 -9.60
C ILE A 24 17.28 -3.34 -9.48
N TYR A 25 17.85 -2.89 -8.36
CA TYR A 25 19.28 -2.99 -8.12
C TYR A 25 19.77 -4.44 -8.06
N THR A 26 19.02 -5.30 -7.37
CA THR A 26 19.28 -6.75 -7.25
C THR A 26 19.22 -7.42 -8.61
N LEU A 27 18.23 -7.10 -9.44
CA LEU A 27 18.12 -7.61 -10.81
C LEU A 27 19.34 -7.26 -11.67
N LYS A 28 19.93 -6.08 -11.47
CA LYS A 28 21.10 -5.62 -12.22
C LYS A 28 22.39 -6.31 -11.78
N ARG A 29 22.53 -6.59 -10.48
CA ARG A 29 23.74 -7.17 -9.89
C ARG A 29 23.75 -8.70 -9.90
N ASP A 30 22.56 -9.32 -9.78
CA ASP A 30 22.34 -10.77 -9.69
C ASP A 30 23.24 -11.48 -8.66
N GLU A 31 23.44 -10.84 -7.49
CA GLU A 31 24.23 -11.38 -6.38
C GLU A 31 23.33 -12.08 -5.35
N ASP A 32 23.69 -13.28 -4.91
CA ASP A 32 22.89 -14.10 -3.97
C ASP A 32 22.65 -13.42 -2.61
N SER A 33 23.62 -12.61 -2.15
CA SER A 33 23.51 -11.82 -0.92
C SER A 33 22.40 -10.77 -1.03
N LEU A 34 22.28 -10.11 -2.19
CA LEU A 34 21.25 -9.11 -2.47
C LEU A 34 19.87 -9.76 -2.57
N TRP A 35 19.77 -10.91 -3.26
CA TRP A 35 18.54 -11.70 -3.28
C TRP A 35 18.09 -12.13 -1.88
N THR A 36 19.04 -12.51 -1.02
CA THR A 36 18.76 -12.84 0.38
C THR A 36 18.26 -11.64 1.17
N ALA A 37 18.91 -10.49 1.04
CA ALA A 37 18.45 -9.26 1.67
C ALA A 37 17.04 -8.85 1.17
N LEU A 38 16.77 -8.99 -0.13
CA LEU A 38 15.48 -8.64 -0.72
C LEU A 38 14.36 -9.54 -0.20
N VAL A 39 14.61 -10.84 -0.08
CA VAL A 39 13.66 -11.80 0.51
C VAL A 39 13.34 -11.44 1.97
N TRP A 40 14.35 -11.14 2.79
CA TRP A 40 14.13 -10.72 4.18
C TRP A 40 13.39 -9.39 4.29
N GLY A 41 13.75 -8.40 3.46
CA GLY A 41 13.03 -7.14 3.38
C GLY A 41 11.56 -7.36 2.97
N SER A 42 11.33 -8.24 2.00
CA SER A 42 9.99 -8.60 1.53
C SER A 42 9.14 -9.29 2.61
N ARG A 43 9.74 -10.19 3.43
CA ARG A 43 9.07 -10.80 4.59
C ARG A 43 8.56 -9.72 5.56
N PHE A 44 9.45 -8.81 5.92
CA PHE A 44 9.15 -7.77 6.89
C PHE A 44 8.11 -6.76 6.37
N ALA A 45 8.23 -6.37 5.10
CA ALA A 45 7.24 -5.50 4.45
C ALA A 45 5.87 -6.17 4.35
N PHE A 46 5.80 -7.46 3.97
CA PHE A 46 4.53 -8.17 3.90
C PHE A 46 3.89 -8.34 5.28
N LEU A 47 4.68 -8.63 6.32
CA LEU A 47 4.20 -8.71 7.70
C LEU A 47 3.59 -7.38 8.15
N THR A 48 4.33 -6.28 8.00
CA THR A 48 3.86 -4.95 8.42
C THR A 48 2.64 -4.48 7.62
N THR A 49 2.62 -4.75 6.31
CA THR A 49 1.46 -4.49 5.45
C THR A 49 0.25 -5.32 5.88
N SER A 50 0.45 -6.59 6.25
CA SER A 50 -0.63 -7.46 6.75
C SER A 50 -1.20 -6.95 8.07
N ILE A 51 -0.34 -6.54 9.01
CA ILE A 51 -0.78 -5.93 10.28
C ILE A 51 -1.61 -4.67 10.00
N ALA A 52 -1.16 -3.81 9.09
CA ALA A 52 -1.89 -2.60 8.72
C ALA A 52 -3.25 -2.91 8.07
N ALA A 53 -3.30 -3.86 7.13
CA ALA A 53 -4.53 -4.28 6.46
C ALA A 53 -5.54 -4.88 7.45
N ILE A 54 -5.10 -5.81 8.31
CA ILE A 54 -5.95 -6.43 9.35
C ILE A 54 -6.43 -5.38 10.34
N SER A 55 -5.55 -4.49 10.80
CA SER A 55 -5.91 -3.42 11.73
C SER A 55 -6.95 -2.48 11.11
N GLY A 56 -6.78 -2.11 9.83
CA GLY A 56 -7.75 -1.34 9.07
C GLY A 56 -9.10 -2.04 8.98
N LEU A 57 -9.12 -3.34 8.66
CA LEU A 57 -10.36 -4.14 8.58
C LEU A 57 -11.09 -4.26 9.93
N LEU A 58 -10.35 -4.38 11.04
CA LEU A 58 -10.92 -4.51 12.38
C LEU A 58 -11.45 -3.18 12.93
N ALA A 59 -10.77 -2.07 12.63
CA ALA A 59 -11.23 -0.73 13.00
C ALA A 59 -12.50 -0.31 12.21
N ALA A 60 -12.71 -0.93 11.07
CA ALA A 60 -13.73 -0.60 10.08
C ALA A 60 -14.97 -1.52 10.16
N ARG A 61 -15.54 -1.69 11.36
CA ARG A 61 -16.67 -2.63 11.59
C ARG A 61 -17.90 -2.38 10.69
N GLU A 62 -18.18 -1.11 10.36
CA GLU A 62 -19.31 -0.70 9.52
C GLU A 62 -19.00 -0.79 8.01
N LEU A 63 -17.73 -0.79 7.62
CA LEU A 63 -17.34 -0.78 6.21
C LEU A 63 -17.50 -2.14 5.52
N TRP A 64 -17.79 -3.22 6.24
CA TRP A 64 -18.05 -4.53 5.64
C TRP A 64 -19.34 -4.58 4.81
N THR A 65 -20.23 -3.60 5.01
CA THR A 65 -21.36 -3.32 4.12
C THR A 65 -21.00 -2.17 3.17
N GLU A 66 -21.77 -1.97 2.09
CA GLU A 66 -21.61 -0.76 1.25
C GLU A 66 -22.03 0.53 1.99
N ASP A 67 -22.43 0.42 3.26
CA ASP A 67 -22.85 1.51 4.12
C ASP A 67 -21.63 2.16 4.77
N GLY A 68 -21.00 3.08 4.05
CA GLY A 68 -19.91 3.90 4.57
C GLY A 68 -19.59 5.03 3.60
N PRO A 69 -18.83 6.06 4.04
CA PRO A 69 -18.36 7.09 3.13
C PRO A 69 -17.61 6.46 1.95
N TYR A 70 -18.04 6.76 0.73
CA TYR A 70 -17.50 6.21 -0.52
C TYR A 70 -15.96 6.18 -0.54
N VAL A 71 -15.35 7.26 -0.07
CA VAL A 71 -13.89 7.40 -0.03
C VAL A 71 -13.21 6.38 0.89
N LEU A 72 -13.82 6.04 2.04
CA LEU A 72 -13.27 5.04 2.97
C LEU A 72 -13.43 3.61 2.44
N ILE A 73 -14.51 3.31 1.72
CA ILE A 73 -14.71 2.02 1.03
C ILE A 73 -13.61 1.82 -0.02
N HIS A 74 -13.37 2.83 -0.84
CA HIS A 74 -12.32 2.80 -1.87
C HIS A 74 -10.92 2.75 -1.26
N HIS A 75 -10.64 3.51 -0.19
CA HIS A 75 -9.37 3.44 0.53
C HIS A 75 -9.10 2.02 1.06
N ARG A 76 -10.11 1.38 1.67
CA ARG A 76 -10.01 -0.02 2.10
C ARG A 76 -9.73 -0.96 0.92
N ASN A 77 -10.49 -0.84 -0.17
CA ASN A 77 -10.33 -1.71 -1.34
C ASN A 77 -8.93 -1.57 -1.95
N LEU A 78 -8.41 -0.33 -2.02
CA LEU A 78 -7.03 -0.07 -2.45
C LEU A 78 -6.00 -0.63 -1.46
N GLY A 79 -6.25 -0.53 -0.15
CA GLY A 79 -5.42 -1.16 0.88
C GLY A 79 -5.36 -2.70 0.76
N LEU A 80 -6.48 -3.34 0.43
CA LEU A 80 -6.54 -4.77 0.15
C LEU A 80 -5.80 -5.14 -1.14
N LEU A 81 -5.90 -4.29 -2.18
CA LEU A 81 -5.12 -4.46 -3.40
C LEU A 81 -3.62 -4.37 -3.13
N VAL A 82 -3.19 -3.38 -2.34
CA VAL A 82 -1.79 -3.26 -1.86
C VAL A 82 -1.36 -4.54 -1.17
N TRP A 83 -2.17 -5.05 -0.24
CA TRP A 83 -1.87 -6.27 0.49
C TRP A 83 -1.74 -7.49 -0.45
N ALA A 84 -2.65 -7.64 -1.42
CA ALA A 84 -2.59 -8.71 -2.41
C ALA A 84 -1.36 -8.61 -3.32
N CYS A 85 -1.03 -7.41 -3.81
CA CYS A 85 0.19 -7.18 -4.60
C CYS A 85 1.45 -7.49 -3.79
N ALA A 86 1.50 -7.08 -2.52
CA ALA A 86 2.62 -7.37 -1.63
C ALA A 86 2.74 -8.87 -1.37
N GLY A 87 1.60 -9.57 -1.21
CA GLY A 87 1.56 -11.02 -1.10
C GLY A 87 2.10 -11.73 -2.35
N ALA A 88 1.74 -11.26 -3.55
CA ALA A 88 2.28 -11.81 -4.79
C ALA A 88 3.79 -11.57 -4.95
N ALA A 89 4.26 -10.36 -4.59
CA ALA A 89 5.68 -10.02 -4.61
C ALA A 89 6.49 -10.90 -3.66
N PHE A 90 6.00 -11.04 -2.42
CA PHE A 90 6.57 -11.90 -1.39
C PHE A 90 6.56 -13.37 -1.80
N ALA A 91 5.42 -13.90 -2.25
CA ALA A 91 5.30 -15.29 -2.66
C ALA A 91 6.23 -15.62 -3.84
N GLY A 92 6.35 -14.72 -4.83
CA GLY A 92 7.29 -14.93 -5.94
C GLY A 92 8.74 -15.01 -5.50
N LEU A 93 9.15 -14.17 -4.54
CA LEU A 93 10.49 -14.18 -3.97
C LEU A 93 10.76 -15.43 -3.12
N GLU A 94 9.85 -15.81 -2.23
CA GLU A 94 9.98 -17.02 -1.39
C GLU A 94 9.98 -18.29 -2.22
N TRP A 95 8.98 -18.44 -3.09
CA TRP A 95 8.84 -19.61 -3.95
C TRP A 95 10.03 -19.76 -4.87
N GLY A 96 10.45 -18.67 -5.52
CA GLY A 96 11.62 -18.67 -6.37
C GLY A 96 12.91 -19.01 -5.64
N ARG A 97 13.06 -18.59 -4.37
CA ARG A 97 14.20 -18.99 -3.54
C ARG A 97 14.15 -20.46 -3.14
N TYR A 98 12.97 -20.97 -2.77
CA TYR A 98 12.78 -22.34 -2.31
C TYR A 98 12.99 -23.36 -3.43
N GLU A 99 12.40 -23.12 -4.61
CA GLU A 99 12.48 -24.01 -5.78
C GLU A 99 13.73 -23.74 -6.66
N GLY A 100 14.50 -22.70 -6.36
CA GLY A 100 15.61 -22.25 -7.22
C GLY A 100 15.16 -21.61 -8.55
N GLU A 101 13.89 -21.24 -8.66
CA GLU A 101 13.28 -20.65 -9.86
C GLU A 101 13.55 -19.15 -9.97
N LYS A 102 14.67 -18.79 -10.62
CA LYS A 102 15.07 -17.38 -10.83
C LYS A 102 13.97 -16.53 -11.48
N LYS A 103 13.13 -17.08 -12.37
CA LYS A 103 12.04 -16.32 -13.01
C LYS A 103 11.00 -15.85 -11.98
N ALA A 104 10.65 -16.69 -11.01
CA ALA A 104 9.73 -16.33 -9.93
C ALA A 104 10.34 -15.25 -9.02
N MET A 105 11.63 -15.34 -8.71
CA MET A 105 12.33 -14.30 -7.93
C MET A 105 12.33 -12.95 -8.65
N LYS A 106 12.59 -12.96 -9.97
CA LYS A 106 12.56 -11.73 -10.79
C LYS A 106 11.16 -11.12 -10.87
N PHE A 107 10.14 -11.96 -11.02
CA PHE A 107 8.75 -11.52 -10.94
C PHE A 107 8.46 -10.86 -9.59
N GLY A 108 8.83 -11.51 -8.48
CA GLY A 108 8.60 -10.97 -7.15
C GLY A 108 9.34 -9.65 -6.89
N ALA A 109 10.58 -9.52 -7.37
CA ALA A 109 11.35 -8.27 -7.32
C ALA A 109 10.66 -7.13 -8.10
N LEU A 110 10.15 -7.40 -9.30
CA LEU A 110 9.44 -6.41 -10.11
C LEU A 110 8.05 -6.08 -9.55
N ALA A 111 7.38 -7.05 -8.93
CA ALA A 111 6.07 -6.85 -8.33
C ALA A 111 6.07 -5.80 -7.21
N TRP A 112 7.21 -5.58 -6.54
CA TRP A 112 7.36 -4.47 -5.59
C TRP A 112 7.14 -3.08 -6.22
N ILE A 113 7.36 -2.90 -7.54
CA ILE A 113 6.99 -1.66 -8.25
C ILE A 113 5.46 -1.49 -8.25
N ALA A 114 4.72 -2.56 -8.54
CA ALA A 114 3.26 -2.53 -8.51
C ALA A 114 2.72 -2.26 -7.09
N VAL A 115 3.38 -2.81 -6.06
CA VAL A 115 3.07 -2.50 -4.66
C VAL A 115 3.23 -1.00 -4.40
N SER A 116 4.36 -0.39 -4.79
CA SER A 116 4.58 1.05 -4.58
C SER A 116 3.53 1.91 -5.29
N VAL A 117 3.13 1.57 -6.51
CA VAL A 117 2.08 2.29 -7.24
C VAL A 117 0.72 2.14 -6.55
N ALA A 118 0.35 0.93 -6.14
CA ALA A 118 -0.90 0.68 -5.43
C ALA A 118 -0.94 1.42 -4.08
N VAL A 119 0.18 1.47 -3.37
CA VAL A 119 0.33 2.18 -2.10
C VAL A 119 0.12 3.68 -2.27
N LEU A 120 0.65 4.29 -3.33
CA LEU A 120 0.39 5.70 -3.64
C LEU A 120 -1.10 5.95 -3.82
N GLY A 121 -1.77 5.10 -4.60
CA GLY A 121 -3.21 5.18 -4.80
C GLY A 121 -3.98 5.11 -3.48
N ALA A 122 -3.69 4.09 -2.66
CA ALA A 122 -4.34 3.91 -1.36
C ALA A 122 -4.11 5.12 -0.42
N GLY A 123 -2.88 5.61 -0.34
CA GLY A 123 -2.48 6.72 0.52
C GLY A 123 -3.12 8.05 0.11
N HIS A 124 -3.07 8.41 -1.17
CA HIS A 124 -3.64 9.67 -1.65
C HIS A 124 -5.16 9.65 -1.61
N TRP A 125 -5.79 8.51 -1.92
CA TRP A 125 -7.25 8.38 -1.85
C TRP A 125 -7.77 8.46 -0.41
N GLY A 126 -7.06 7.82 0.53
CA GLY A 126 -7.38 7.94 1.96
C GLY A 126 -7.16 9.37 2.49
N GLY A 127 -6.06 10.00 2.08
CA GLY A 127 -5.75 11.39 2.42
C GLY A 127 -6.81 12.37 1.92
N TRP A 128 -7.27 12.23 0.67
CA TRP A 128 -8.37 13.03 0.14
C TRP A 128 -9.63 12.90 0.99
N GLY A 129 -10.02 11.69 1.38
CA GLY A 129 -11.24 11.48 2.19
C GLY A 129 -11.23 12.14 3.56
N ILE A 130 -10.05 12.27 4.19
CA ILE A 130 -9.92 12.82 5.55
C ILE A 130 -9.59 14.31 5.53
N HIS A 131 -8.92 14.80 4.47
CA HIS A 131 -8.32 16.13 4.42
C HIS A 131 -8.76 16.95 3.18
N HIS A 132 -9.86 16.60 2.52
CA HIS A 132 -10.39 17.36 1.37
C HIS A 132 -10.58 18.85 1.67
N ASP A 133 -10.93 19.18 2.92
CA ASP A 133 -11.19 20.52 3.44
C ASP A 133 -9.95 21.43 3.51
N VAL A 134 -8.74 20.86 3.43
CA VAL A 134 -7.47 21.60 3.49
C VAL A 134 -6.69 21.54 2.18
N LEU A 135 -7.24 20.93 1.12
CA LEU A 135 -6.59 20.86 -0.18
C LEU A 135 -6.78 22.19 -0.93
N PRO A 136 -5.68 22.87 -1.33
CA PRO A 136 -5.76 24.22 -1.91
C PRO A 136 -6.37 24.27 -3.32
N TRP A 137 -6.74 23.12 -3.88
CA TRP A 137 -7.38 22.99 -5.20
C TRP A 137 -8.78 22.34 -5.12
N ASP A 138 -9.29 22.02 -3.93
CA ASP A 138 -10.68 21.56 -3.77
C ASP A 138 -11.59 22.79 -3.75
N VAL A 139 -11.92 23.26 -4.96
CA VAL A 139 -12.77 24.43 -5.20
C VAL A 139 -14.23 23.98 -5.22
N GLU A 140 -14.70 23.36 -4.13
CA GLU A 140 -16.13 23.32 -3.81
C GLU A 140 -16.33 23.98 -2.44
N ASP A 141 -16.41 25.32 -2.49
CA ASP A 141 -16.94 26.15 -1.42
C ASP A 141 -18.44 25.83 -1.24
N PRO A 142 -18.90 25.28 -0.09
CA PRO A 142 -20.32 25.04 0.16
C PRO A 142 -21.11 26.34 0.42
N GLY A 143 -20.48 27.52 0.33
CA GLY A 143 -21.15 28.82 0.43
C GLY A 143 -22.10 29.17 -0.72
N VAL A 144 -22.21 28.35 -1.79
CA VAL A 144 -23.02 28.70 -2.97
C VAL A 144 -23.96 27.56 -3.40
N ARG A 145 -24.91 27.20 -2.53
CA ARG A 145 -26.27 26.87 -3.00
C ARG A 145 -27.24 27.95 -2.53
N ILE A 146 -27.33 28.95 -3.40
CA ILE A 146 -28.40 29.93 -3.55
C ILE A 146 -29.72 29.42 -2.95
N GLU A 147 -30.20 30.15 -1.95
CA GLU A 147 -31.62 30.24 -1.61
C GLU A 147 -32.46 30.35 -2.89
N ARG A 148 -33.31 29.35 -3.15
CA ARG A 148 -34.60 29.53 -3.85
C ARG A 148 -35.37 28.22 -3.84
N ARG A 149 -36.07 27.97 -2.75
CA ARG A 149 -37.43 27.44 -2.79
C ARG A 149 -38.25 28.26 -1.81
N GLY A 150 -39.04 29.18 -2.36
CA GLY A 150 -40.26 29.65 -1.71
C GLY A 150 -41.32 28.56 -1.73
#